data_AF-A0A9W6RHB5-F1
#
_entry.id   AF-A0A9W6RHB5-F1
#
_cell.length_a   1.000
_cell.length_b   1.000
_cell.length_c   1.000
_cell.angle_alpha   90.00
_cell.angle_beta   90.00
_cell.angle_gamma   90.00
#
_symmetry.space_group_name_H-M   'P 1'
#
loop_
_entity.id
_entity.type
_entity.pdbx_description
1 polymer ?
#
loop_
_entity_poly.entity_id
_entity_poly.type
_entity_poly.pdbx_seq_one_letter_code
_entity_poly.pdbx_strand_id
1 'polypeptide(L)'
;MGSASAFDEHLAEAHAAGDLARCLGLLRLADFALPLSDAAASGAEPATWPTLTFGERTWLMAYTSADGLATAMERSDQRFRVVSLAELCAGWPDASWGLAVNPGLEVSFLLEPGTVARLGVPTLAQDQAAEPESGPAIVQKLLHPDEIHALLAAEDPTVSGYCHHALDVAHIATPTVLAEALTRSDVISAAGSVNILRWPALGPALYRTPYGGVDEESRAAVEGWVIEEPPFIGMGLVPNVDQTIREYKIDGIGLPHGSEIVELAADGVERRRAVYDGDLGRWLFIEEATEEAG
;
A
#
# COMPACT_ATOMS: atom_id res chain seq x y z
N MET A 1 -20.55 -31.21 4.64
CA MET A 1 -20.84 -29.76 4.78
C MET A 1 -19.91 -29.24 5.86
N GLY A 2 -18.78 -28.67 5.48
CA GLY A 2 -18.01 -27.82 6.39
C GLY A 2 -18.91 -26.64 6.76
N SER A 3 -18.94 -26.24 8.03
CA SER A 3 -19.73 -25.07 8.42
C SER A 3 -19.12 -23.84 7.76
N ALA A 4 -19.95 -23.02 7.13
CA ALA A 4 -19.52 -21.71 6.65
C ALA A 4 -18.86 -20.95 7.80
N SER A 5 -17.74 -20.27 7.52
CA SER A 5 -17.14 -19.40 8.52
C SER A 5 -18.11 -18.25 8.85
N ALA A 6 -17.99 -17.64 10.04
CA ALA A 6 -18.80 -16.47 10.38
C ALA A 6 -18.63 -15.33 9.35
N PHE A 7 -17.48 -15.25 8.69
CA PHE A 7 -17.26 -14.33 7.57
C PHE A 7 -18.12 -14.71 6.36
N ASP A 8 -18.10 -15.98 5.94
CA ASP A 8 -18.88 -16.47 4.79
C ASP A 8 -20.39 -16.32 5.02
N GLU A 9 -20.87 -16.49 6.25
CA GLU A 9 -22.26 -16.23 6.64
C GLU A 9 -22.64 -14.76 6.43
N HIS A 10 -21.85 -13.82 6.97
CA HIS A 10 -22.09 -12.38 6.76
C HIS A 10 -22.01 -11.97 5.28
N LEU A 11 -21.09 -12.58 4.53
CA LEU A 11 -20.96 -12.33 3.09
C LEU A 11 -22.18 -12.85 2.32
N ALA A 12 -22.68 -14.04 2.67
CA ALA A 12 -23.88 -14.63 2.07
C ALA A 12 -25.14 -13.83 2.42
N GLU A 13 -25.27 -13.36 3.66
CA GLU A 13 -26.38 -12.47 4.08
C GLU A 13 -26.39 -11.17 3.28
N ALA A 14 -25.23 -10.51 3.15
CA ALA A 14 -25.10 -9.28 2.36
C ALA A 14 -25.42 -9.52 0.88
N HIS A 15 -24.93 -10.62 0.32
CA HIS A 15 -25.18 -11.01 -1.07
C HIS A 15 -26.67 -11.30 -1.32
N ALA A 16 -27.32 -12.06 -0.42
CA ALA A 16 -28.75 -12.36 -0.51
C ALA A 16 -29.63 -11.09 -0.40
N ALA A 17 -29.16 -10.09 0.35
CA ALA A 17 -29.82 -8.79 0.44
C ALA A 17 -29.57 -7.88 -0.79
N GLY A 18 -28.69 -8.26 -1.72
CA GLY A 18 -28.27 -7.43 -2.85
C GLY A 18 -27.41 -6.23 -2.45
N ASP A 19 -26.81 -6.25 -1.25
CA ASP A 19 -26.00 -5.17 -0.72
C ASP A 19 -24.53 -5.32 -1.14
N LEU A 20 -24.26 -4.95 -2.39
CA LEU A 20 -22.91 -5.03 -2.96
C LEU A 20 -21.90 -4.19 -2.16
N ALA A 21 -22.29 -3.03 -1.65
CA ALA A 21 -21.38 -2.18 -0.87
C ALA A 21 -20.90 -2.89 0.40
N ARG A 22 -21.80 -3.57 1.10
CA ARG A 22 -21.46 -4.40 2.26
C ARG A 22 -20.59 -5.60 1.87
N CYS A 23 -20.89 -6.29 0.77
CA CYS A 23 -20.04 -7.37 0.28
C CYS A 23 -18.60 -6.90 0.02
N LEU A 24 -18.44 -5.79 -0.70
CA LEU A 24 -17.12 -5.24 -1.01
C LEU A 24 -16.38 -4.75 0.24
N GLY A 25 -17.10 -4.18 1.22
CA GLY A 25 -16.54 -3.81 2.52
C GLY A 25 -16.03 -5.01 3.32
N LEU A 26 -16.73 -6.14 3.27
CA LEU A 26 -16.27 -7.41 3.87
C LEU A 26 -15.02 -7.93 3.15
N LEU A 27 -15.05 -8.00 1.81
CA LEU A 27 -13.94 -8.49 1.00
C LEU A 27 -12.65 -7.66 1.15
N ARG A 28 -12.77 -6.35 1.38
CA ARG A 28 -11.62 -5.47 1.62
C ARG A 28 -10.80 -5.89 2.85
N LEU A 29 -11.43 -6.44 3.88
CA LEU A 29 -10.78 -6.85 5.13
C LEU A 29 -10.55 -8.36 5.21
N ALA A 30 -10.81 -9.09 4.12
CA ALA A 30 -10.70 -10.53 4.09
C ALA A 30 -9.26 -10.97 3.80
N ASP A 31 -8.89 -12.09 4.42
CA ASP A 31 -7.80 -12.93 3.95
C ASP A 31 -8.35 -13.94 2.95
N PHE A 32 -7.57 -14.20 1.89
CA PHE A 32 -7.94 -15.11 0.82
C PHE A 32 -7.05 -16.35 0.81
N ALA A 33 -7.67 -17.51 0.64
CA ALA A 33 -7.01 -18.74 0.27
C ALA A 33 -6.79 -18.77 -1.25
N LEU A 34 -5.53 -18.75 -1.67
CA LEU A 34 -5.12 -18.96 -3.05
C LEU A 34 -4.69 -20.42 -3.25
N PRO A 35 -5.25 -21.14 -4.25
CA PRO A 35 -4.82 -22.49 -4.57
C PRO A 35 -3.31 -22.58 -4.84
N LEU A 36 -2.69 -23.63 -4.32
CA LEU A 36 -1.27 -23.94 -4.52
C LEU A 36 -1.11 -25.37 -5.02
N SER A 37 -0.20 -25.61 -5.96
CA SER A 37 0.14 -26.97 -6.38
C SER A 37 0.87 -27.72 -5.26
N ASP A 38 0.78 -29.06 -5.25
CA ASP A 38 1.52 -29.87 -4.27
C ASP A 38 3.04 -29.73 -4.42
N ALA A 39 3.52 -29.51 -5.65
CA ALA A 39 4.93 -29.24 -5.94
C ALA A 39 5.36 -27.89 -5.37
N ALA A 40 4.55 -26.82 -5.52
CA ALA A 40 4.86 -25.53 -4.94
C ALA A 40 4.79 -25.55 -3.41
N ALA A 41 3.82 -26.27 -2.84
CA ALA A 41 3.68 -26.44 -1.39
C ALA A 41 4.86 -27.18 -0.75
N SER A 42 5.51 -28.09 -1.50
CA SER A 42 6.71 -28.81 -1.05
C SER A 42 8.02 -28.08 -1.39
N GLY A 43 7.95 -26.92 -2.03
CA GLY A 43 9.12 -26.16 -2.49
C GLY A 43 9.85 -26.78 -3.68
N ALA A 44 9.24 -27.77 -4.35
CA ALA A 44 9.81 -28.39 -5.54
C ALA A 44 9.72 -27.48 -6.78
N GLU A 45 8.77 -26.54 -6.79
CA GLU A 45 8.65 -25.48 -7.81
C GLU A 45 8.27 -24.14 -7.17
N PRO A 46 8.52 -23.00 -7.84
CA PRO A 46 8.01 -21.70 -7.41
C PRO A 46 6.48 -21.66 -7.44
N ALA A 47 5.88 -20.96 -6.47
CA ALA A 47 4.44 -20.71 -6.49
C ALA A 47 4.06 -19.83 -7.69
N THR A 48 3.01 -20.23 -8.41
CA THR A 48 2.45 -19.49 -9.54
C THR A 48 1.12 -18.85 -9.16
N TRP A 49 0.70 -17.83 -9.92
CA TRP A 49 -0.61 -17.21 -9.72
C TRP A 49 -1.72 -18.16 -10.20
N PRO A 50 -2.66 -18.55 -9.33
CA PRO A 50 -3.77 -19.42 -9.73
C PRO A 50 -4.73 -18.60 -10.59
N THR A 51 -4.80 -18.91 -11.89
CA THR A 51 -5.61 -18.14 -12.84
C THR A 51 -6.68 -18.98 -13.53
N LEU A 52 -7.78 -18.32 -13.89
CA LEU A 52 -8.76 -18.80 -14.84
C LEU A 52 -8.87 -17.81 -16.00
N THR A 53 -9.22 -18.30 -17.18
CA THR A 53 -9.54 -17.46 -18.34
C THR A 53 -11.03 -17.54 -18.58
N PHE A 54 -11.69 -16.39 -18.56
CA PHE A 54 -13.11 -16.27 -18.87
C PHE A 54 -13.32 -15.07 -19.79
N GLY A 55 -13.89 -15.32 -20.97
CA GLY A 55 -13.91 -14.34 -22.06
C GLY A 55 -12.49 -14.05 -22.56
N GLU A 56 -12.16 -12.77 -22.71
CA GLU A 56 -10.83 -12.29 -23.13
C GLU A 56 -9.92 -11.92 -21.95
N ARG A 57 -10.40 -12.03 -20.70
CA ARG A 57 -9.67 -11.58 -19.50
C ARG A 57 -9.13 -12.77 -18.69
N THR A 58 -7.94 -12.57 -18.14
CA THR A 58 -7.36 -13.43 -17.10
C THR A 58 -7.83 -13.00 -15.72
N TRP A 59 -8.22 -13.96 -14.89
CA TRP A 59 -8.71 -13.71 -13.54
C TRP A 59 -7.88 -14.50 -12.54
N LEU A 60 -7.36 -13.83 -11.52
CA LEU A 60 -6.73 -14.47 -10.38
C LEU A 60 -7.83 -15.10 -9.50
N MET A 61 -7.67 -16.36 -9.13
CA MET A 61 -8.62 -17.08 -8.28
C MET A 61 -8.26 -16.90 -6.81
N ALA A 62 -9.23 -16.46 -6.02
CA ALA A 62 -9.11 -16.31 -4.58
C ALA A 62 -10.39 -16.80 -3.89
N TYR A 63 -10.24 -17.44 -2.72
CA TYR A 63 -11.36 -17.98 -1.97
C TYR A 63 -11.40 -17.37 -0.57
N THR A 64 -12.58 -17.05 -0.07
CA THR A 64 -12.77 -16.45 1.27
C THR A 64 -12.56 -17.44 2.41
N SER A 65 -12.49 -18.74 2.11
CA SER A 65 -12.18 -19.79 3.07
C SER A 65 -11.53 -21.02 2.43
N ALA A 66 -10.78 -21.77 3.25
CA ALA A 66 -10.18 -23.04 2.85
C ALA A 66 -11.26 -24.10 2.50
N ASP A 67 -12.37 -24.11 3.24
CA ASP A 67 -13.50 -25.00 2.97
C ASP A 67 -14.18 -24.67 1.64
N GLY A 68 -14.33 -23.38 1.33
CA GLY A 68 -14.80 -22.92 0.03
C GLY A 68 -13.87 -23.35 -1.11
N LEU A 69 -12.56 -23.16 -0.95
CA LEU A 69 -11.55 -23.63 -1.90
C LEU A 69 -11.64 -25.16 -2.11
N ALA A 70 -11.65 -25.94 -1.04
CA ALA A 70 -11.72 -27.40 -1.10
C ALA A 70 -13.00 -27.89 -1.80
N THR A 71 -14.11 -27.19 -1.57
CA THR A 71 -15.39 -27.46 -2.22
C THR A 71 -15.32 -27.17 -3.72
N ALA A 72 -14.82 -25.99 -4.11
CA ALA A 72 -14.73 -25.59 -5.52
C ALA A 72 -13.74 -26.46 -6.33
N MET A 73 -12.66 -26.92 -5.69
CA MET A 73 -11.67 -27.80 -6.32
C MET A 73 -12.01 -29.30 -6.22
N GLU A 74 -13.11 -29.65 -5.55
CA GLU A 74 -13.50 -31.03 -5.26
C GLU A 74 -12.37 -31.85 -4.57
N ARG A 75 -11.54 -31.17 -3.75
CA ARG A 75 -10.35 -31.74 -3.12
C ARG A 75 -10.18 -31.24 -1.68
N SER A 76 -10.42 -32.12 -0.70
CA SER A 76 -10.29 -31.79 0.73
C SER A 76 -8.84 -31.57 1.19
N ASP A 77 -7.86 -32.08 0.45
CA ASP A 77 -6.42 -31.97 0.77
C ASP A 77 -5.73 -30.83 0.00
N GLN A 78 -6.51 -30.01 -0.71
CA GLN A 78 -6.00 -28.91 -1.53
C GLN A 78 -5.10 -27.97 -0.73
N ARG A 79 -3.87 -27.79 -1.20
CA ARG A 79 -2.91 -26.84 -0.62
C ARG A 79 -3.26 -25.41 -1.03
N PHE A 80 -2.99 -24.47 -0.13
CA PHE A 80 -3.24 -23.05 -0.37
C PHE A 80 -2.24 -22.19 0.40
N ARG A 81 -2.14 -20.94 -0.03
CA ARG A 81 -1.52 -19.86 0.73
C ARG A 81 -2.58 -18.86 1.14
N VAL A 82 -2.40 -18.24 2.30
CA VAL A 82 -3.28 -17.17 2.78
C VAL A 82 -2.62 -15.84 2.45
N VAL A 83 -3.41 -14.89 1.95
CA VAL A 83 -2.94 -13.56 1.56
C VAL A 83 -4.09 -12.55 1.67
N SER A 84 -3.80 -11.37 2.20
CA SER A 84 -4.75 -10.25 2.24
C SER A 84 -4.91 -9.60 0.86
N LEU A 85 -5.97 -8.80 0.69
CA LEU A 85 -6.17 -8.06 -0.57
C LEU A 85 -5.03 -7.05 -0.86
N ALA A 86 -4.47 -6.45 0.18
CA ALA A 86 -3.39 -5.46 0.04
C ALA A 86 -2.07 -6.13 -0.38
N GLU A 87 -1.73 -7.28 0.20
CA GLU A 87 -0.57 -8.08 -0.21
C GLU A 87 -0.72 -8.60 -1.65
N LEU A 88 -1.94 -8.99 -2.06
CA LEU A 88 -2.21 -9.30 -3.46
C LEU A 88 -1.89 -8.10 -4.37
N CYS A 89 -2.35 -6.91 -4.01
CA CYS A 89 -2.09 -5.69 -4.78
C CYS A 89 -0.59 -5.33 -4.85
N ALA A 90 0.16 -5.57 -3.78
CA ALA A 90 1.61 -5.30 -3.71
C ALA A 90 2.41 -6.12 -4.73
N GLY A 91 1.97 -7.35 -4.98
CA GLY A 91 2.59 -8.27 -5.95
C GLY A 91 1.78 -8.45 -7.24
N TRP A 92 0.85 -7.54 -7.56
CA TRP A 92 -0.11 -7.78 -8.63
C TRP A 92 0.59 -8.02 -9.98
N PRO A 93 0.39 -9.18 -10.63
CA PRO A 93 1.24 -9.60 -11.74
C PRO A 93 1.02 -8.82 -13.03
N ASP A 94 -0.19 -8.31 -13.25
CA ASP A 94 -0.60 -7.69 -14.50
C ASP A 94 -1.83 -6.80 -14.25
N ALA A 95 -1.72 -5.52 -14.59
CA ALA A 95 -2.77 -4.52 -14.38
C ALA A 95 -4.08 -4.83 -15.14
N SER A 96 -4.04 -5.69 -16.16
CA SER A 96 -5.21 -6.14 -16.92
C SER A 96 -5.97 -7.30 -16.28
N TRP A 97 -5.43 -7.93 -15.24
CA TRP A 97 -6.07 -9.08 -14.62
C TRP A 97 -7.12 -8.67 -13.59
N GLY A 98 -8.26 -9.36 -13.59
CA GLY A 98 -9.30 -9.23 -12.56
C GLY A 98 -9.10 -10.20 -11.40
N LEU A 99 -9.90 -10.06 -10.35
CA LEU A 99 -9.98 -11.02 -9.24
C LEU A 99 -11.31 -11.78 -9.31
N ALA A 100 -11.23 -13.10 -9.44
CA ALA A 100 -12.37 -13.99 -9.27
C ALA A 100 -12.41 -14.47 -7.81
N VAL A 101 -13.36 -13.96 -7.04
CA VAL A 101 -13.58 -14.37 -5.65
C VAL A 101 -14.60 -15.51 -5.63
N ASN A 102 -14.22 -16.61 -4.98
CA ASN A 102 -15.03 -17.82 -4.83
C ASN A 102 -15.56 -18.41 -6.16
N PRO A 103 -14.74 -18.49 -7.24
CA PRO A 103 -15.23 -19.01 -8.51
C PRO A 103 -15.76 -20.45 -8.35
N GLY A 104 -16.96 -20.69 -8.86
CA GLY A 104 -17.62 -22.00 -8.74
C GLY A 104 -18.45 -22.20 -7.46
N LEU A 105 -18.46 -21.23 -6.54
CA LEU A 105 -19.35 -21.24 -5.37
C LEU A 105 -20.59 -20.37 -5.59
N GLU A 106 -21.61 -20.56 -4.74
CA GLU A 106 -22.89 -19.84 -4.83
C GLU A 106 -22.73 -18.32 -4.66
N VAL A 107 -21.94 -17.90 -3.68
CA VAL A 107 -21.59 -16.49 -3.44
C VAL A 107 -20.22 -16.23 -4.06
N SER A 108 -20.23 -15.70 -5.28
CA SER A 108 -19.02 -15.45 -6.07
C SER A 108 -19.04 -14.07 -6.72
N PHE A 109 -17.84 -13.52 -6.97
CA PHE A 109 -17.68 -12.19 -7.53
C PHE A 109 -16.58 -12.18 -8.60
N LEU A 110 -16.79 -11.39 -9.65
CA LEU A 110 -15.76 -11.00 -10.61
C LEU A 110 -15.47 -9.51 -10.38
N LEU A 111 -14.29 -9.22 -9.83
CA LEU A 111 -13.84 -7.86 -9.56
C LEU A 111 -12.90 -7.41 -10.67
N GLU A 112 -13.31 -6.41 -11.43
CA GLU A 112 -12.48 -5.77 -12.46
C GLU A 112 -11.21 -5.16 -11.84
N PRO A 113 -10.10 -5.01 -12.60
CA PRO A 113 -8.82 -4.57 -12.05
C PRO A 113 -8.90 -3.23 -11.30
N GLY A 114 -9.64 -2.25 -11.82
CA GLY A 114 -9.85 -0.97 -11.14
C GLY A 114 -10.63 -1.08 -9.82
N THR A 115 -11.53 -2.07 -9.71
CA THR A 115 -12.21 -2.39 -8.46
C THR A 115 -11.26 -3.04 -7.46
N VAL A 116 -10.40 -3.96 -7.91
CA VAL A 116 -9.36 -4.58 -7.07
C VAL A 116 -8.43 -3.51 -6.49
N ALA A 117 -7.90 -2.61 -7.33
CA ALA A 117 -7.01 -1.53 -6.90
C ALA A 117 -7.61 -0.67 -5.77
N ARG A 118 -8.87 -0.24 -5.93
CA ARG A 118 -9.57 0.63 -4.97
C ARG A 118 -10.01 -0.09 -3.69
N LEU A 119 -10.26 -1.39 -3.77
CA LEU A 119 -10.60 -2.20 -2.59
C LEU A 119 -9.36 -2.58 -1.78
N GLY A 120 -8.29 -2.99 -2.47
CA GLY A 120 -7.04 -3.39 -1.80
C GLY A 120 -6.29 -2.22 -1.21
N VAL A 121 -6.34 -1.07 -1.89
CA VAL A 121 -5.60 0.12 -1.48
C VAL A 121 -6.53 1.33 -1.46
N PRO A 122 -7.20 1.61 -0.34
CA PRO A 122 -8.10 2.74 -0.19
C PRO A 122 -7.36 4.09 -0.30
N THR A 123 -8.10 5.13 -0.64
CA THR A 123 -7.61 6.52 -0.59
C THR A 123 -7.55 7.03 0.85
N LEU A 124 -6.66 7.99 1.14
CA LEU A 124 -6.63 8.64 2.46
C LEU A 124 -7.99 9.24 2.86
N ALA A 125 -8.75 9.75 1.90
CA ALA A 125 -10.09 10.28 2.15
C ALA A 125 -11.06 9.19 2.65
N GLN A 126 -10.97 7.97 2.12
CA GLN A 126 -11.79 6.84 2.57
C GLN A 126 -11.35 6.36 3.94
N ASP A 127 -10.05 6.28 4.21
CA ASP A 127 -9.53 5.87 5.52
C ASP A 127 -9.92 6.88 6.61
N GLN A 128 -9.79 8.18 6.34
CA GLN A 128 -10.25 9.22 7.26
C GLN A 128 -11.78 9.19 7.46
N ALA A 129 -12.56 8.86 6.44
CA ALA A 129 -14.01 8.73 6.58
C ALA A 129 -14.41 7.50 7.43
N ALA A 130 -13.62 6.42 7.37
CA ALA A 130 -13.83 5.23 8.19
C ALA A 130 -13.45 5.47 9.66
N GLU A 131 -12.41 6.28 9.91
CA GLU A 131 -11.88 6.58 11.24
C GLU A 131 -11.70 8.09 11.49
N PRO A 132 -12.80 8.87 11.61
CA PRO A 132 -12.73 10.33 11.70
C PRO A 132 -12.02 10.86 12.95
N GLU A 133 -11.95 10.06 14.02
CA GLU A 133 -11.32 10.42 15.30
C GLU A 133 -9.79 10.22 15.29
N SER A 134 -9.23 9.50 14.31
CA SER A 134 -7.79 9.17 14.23
C SER A 134 -6.91 10.37 13.85
N GLY A 135 -7.51 11.50 13.49
CA GLY A 135 -6.78 12.69 13.02
C GLY A 135 -6.20 12.52 11.61
N PRO A 136 -5.43 13.50 11.11
CA PRO A 136 -4.79 13.39 9.80
C PRO A 136 -3.70 12.32 9.81
N ALA A 137 -3.71 11.46 8.80
CA ALA A 137 -2.63 10.51 8.57
C ALA A 137 -1.29 11.24 8.46
N ILE A 138 -0.23 10.65 9.03
CA ILE A 138 1.12 11.15 8.84
C ILE A 138 1.70 10.51 7.59
N VAL A 139 2.15 11.34 6.66
CA VAL A 139 2.89 10.90 5.47
C VAL A 139 4.34 11.31 5.59
N GLN A 140 5.20 10.62 4.84
CA GLN A 140 6.62 10.97 4.79
C GLN A 140 7.21 10.78 3.39
N LYS A 141 8.36 11.43 3.15
CA LYS A 141 9.15 11.33 1.92
C LYS A 141 10.62 11.31 2.27
N LEU A 142 11.38 10.37 1.68
CA LEU A 142 12.85 10.40 1.78
C LEU A 142 13.41 11.55 0.93
N LEU A 143 14.31 12.33 1.52
CA LEU A 143 14.89 13.52 0.91
C LEU A 143 16.31 13.26 0.42
N HIS A 144 16.60 13.65 -0.82
CA HIS A 144 17.96 13.87 -1.28
C HIS A 144 18.55 15.11 -0.59
N PRO A 145 19.88 15.17 -0.34
CA PRO A 145 20.52 16.36 0.25
C PRO A 145 20.12 17.69 -0.41
N ASP A 146 19.98 17.73 -1.73
CA ASP A 146 19.58 18.95 -2.44
C ASP A 146 18.14 19.39 -2.13
N GLU A 147 17.22 18.43 -1.92
CA GLU A 147 15.84 18.72 -1.52
C GLU A 147 15.79 19.33 -0.12
N ILE A 148 16.66 18.89 0.81
CA ILE A 148 16.76 19.46 2.16
C ILE A 148 17.16 20.94 2.06
N HIS A 149 18.20 21.26 1.30
CA HIS A 149 18.66 22.64 1.14
C HIS A 149 17.57 23.53 0.53
N ALA A 150 16.86 23.04 -0.48
CA ALA A 150 15.76 23.76 -1.11
C ALA A 150 14.60 24.01 -0.12
N LEU A 151 14.21 23.01 0.67
CA LEU A 151 13.16 23.12 1.68
C LEU A 151 13.52 24.11 2.80
N LEU A 152 14.77 24.07 3.28
CA LEU A 152 15.24 24.96 4.35
C LEU A 152 15.36 26.42 3.90
N ALA A 153 15.64 26.65 2.62
CA ALA A 153 15.81 27.99 2.07
C ALA A 153 14.50 28.65 1.61
N ALA A 154 13.42 27.88 1.46
CA ALA A 154 12.14 28.38 0.98
C ALA A 154 11.35 29.11 2.08
N GLU A 155 10.73 30.24 1.73
CA GLU A 155 9.79 30.98 2.59
C GLU A 155 8.46 30.19 2.74
N ASP A 156 7.94 29.70 1.61
CA ASP A 156 6.74 28.85 1.53
C ASP A 156 7.14 27.46 0.97
N PRO A 157 7.68 26.55 1.79
CA PRO A 157 8.17 25.26 1.31
C PRO A 157 7.01 24.39 0.80
N THR A 158 7.17 23.88 -0.42
CA THR A 158 6.24 22.94 -1.05
C THR A 158 6.91 21.59 -1.30
N VAL A 159 6.12 20.52 -1.32
CA VAL A 159 6.58 19.17 -1.65
C VAL A 159 5.75 18.57 -2.78
N SER A 160 6.45 17.94 -3.73
CA SER A 160 5.88 17.23 -4.87
C SER A 160 6.49 15.82 -5.00
N GLY A 161 5.86 14.99 -5.81
CA GLY A 161 6.31 13.64 -6.12
C GLY A 161 5.61 12.59 -5.26
N TYR A 162 6.30 11.49 -4.99
CA TYR A 162 5.77 10.40 -4.18
C TYR A 162 6.06 10.59 -2.70
N CYS A 163 5.06 10.35 -1.88
CA CYS A 163 5.17 10.20 -0.44
C CYS A 163 4.39 8.96 0.00
N HIS A 164 4.64 8.46 1.21
CA HIS A 164 4.03 7.24 1.70
C HIS A 164 3.50 7.40 3.11
N HIS A 165 2.58 6.51 3.49
CA HIS A 165 1.99 6.52 4.83
C HIS A 165 3.04 6.13 5.87
N ALA A 166 3.34 7.00 6.84
CA ALA A 166 4.45 6.81 7.77
C ALA A 166 4.28 5.56 8.66
N LEU A 167 3.04 5.21 9.02
CA LEU A 167 2.77 4.02 9.82
C LEU A 167 3.15 2.72 9.10
N ASP A 168 3.09 2.69 7.76
CA ASP A 168 3.34 1.49 6.96
C ASP A 168 4.83 1.12 6.92
N VAL A 169 5.70 2.01 7.43
CA VAL A 169 7.15 1.79 7.51
C VAL A 169 7.70 2.02 8.92
N ALA A 170 6.84 2.26 9.93
CA ALA A 170 7.26 2.60 11.28
C ALA A 170 8.06 1.49 11.97
N HIS A 171 7.90 0.23 11.52
CA HIS A 171 8.69 -0.92 12.00
C HIS A 171 10.10 -1.00 11.40
N ILE A 172 10.42 -0.20 10.37
CA ILE A 172 11.71 -0.24 9.67
C ILE A 172 12.65 0.80 10.26
N ALA A 173 13.46 0.38 11.23
CA ALA A 173 14.45 1.24 11.89
C ALA A 173 15.82 1.27 11.20
N THR A 174 16.02 0.51 10.11
CA THR A 174 17.31 0.45 9.42
C THR A 174 17.27 1.33 8.16
N PRO A 175 18.15 2.35 8.02
CA PRO A 175 18.13 3.28 6.88
C PRO A 175 18.19 2.61 5.50
N THR A 176 19.06 1.62 5.34
CA THR A 176 19.23 0.91 4.06
C THR A 176 17.99 0.11 3.71
N VAL A 177 17.41 -0.60 4.68
CA VAL A 177 16.18 -1.38 4.50
C VAL A 177 15.01 -0.45 4.17
N LEU A 178 14.90 0.72 4.82
CA LEU A 178 13.86 1.70 4.52
C LEU A 178 14.00 2.25 3.09
N ALA A 179 15.22 2.63 2.70
CA ALA A 179 15.49 3.16 1.38
C ALA A 179 15.25 2.11 0.28
N GLU A 180 15.68 0.87 0.48
CA GLU A 180 15.40 -0.25 -0.43
C GLU A 180 13.90 -0.53 -0.52
N ALA A 181 13.21 -0.56 0.63
CA ALA A 181 11.77 -0.82 0.67
C ALA A 181 10.97 0.20 -0.14
N LEU A 182 11.44 1.44 -0.16
CA LEU A 182 10.86 2.57 -0.88
C LEU A 182 11.43 2.77 -2.29
N THR A 183 12.31 1.88 -2.77
CA THR A 183 13.01 2.01 -4.06
C THR A 183 13.80 3.30 -4.22
N ARG A 184 14.34 3.83 -3.12
CA ARG A 184 15.06 5.11 -3.00
C ARG A 184 16.45 4.97 -2.38
N SER A 185 17.21 3.93 -2.76
CA SER A 185 18.58 3.74 -2.30
C SER A 185 19.53 4.89 -2.67
N ASP A 186 19.15 5.74 -3.62
CA ASP A 186 19.87 6.96 -4.03
C ASP A 186 19.99 8.03 -2.92
N VAL A 187 19.11 8.00 -1.91
CA VAL A 187 19.07 9.02 -0.85
C VAL A 187 19.93 8.70 0.36
N ILE A 188 20.56 7.52 0.40
CA ILE A 188 21.39 7.09 1.51
C ILE A 188 22.63 7.98 1.57
N SER A 189 22.88 8.59 2.72
CA SER A 189 24.05 9.45 2.94
C SER A 189 25.34 8.63 3.02
N ALA A 190 26.49 9.30 2.86
CA ALA A 190 27.80 8.67 3.08
C ALA A 190 27.98 8.14 4.53
N ALA A 191 27.22 8.67 5.49
CA ALA A 191 27.20 8.21 6.88
C ALA A 191 26.26 7.01 7.10
N GLY A 192 25.58 6.53 6.06
CA GLY A 192 24.61 5.43 6.14
C GLY A 192 23.27 5.83 6.77
N SER A 193 22.98 7.13 6.86
CA SER A 193 21.70 7.68 7.34
C SER A 193 20.79 8.08 6.17
N VAL A 194 19.49 8.24 6.45
CA VAL A 194 18.53 8.84 5.51
C VAL A 194 17.82 10.02 6.16
N ASN A 195 17.50 11.03 5.36
CA ASN A 195 16.69 12.17 5.81
C ASN A 195 15.24 11.98 5.34
N ILE A 196 14.31 12.27 6.25
CA ILE A 196 12.89 12.03 6.09
C ILE A 196 12.15 13.34 6.35
N LEU A 197 11.37 13.79 5.37
CA LEU A 197 10.35 14.80 5.58
C LEU A 197 9.08 14.10 6.07
N ARG A 198 8.50 14.54 7.19
CA ARG A 198 7.29 13.94 7.77
C ARG A 198 6.25 15.03 8.07
N TRP A 199 5.00 14.84 7.69
CA TRP A 199 3.96 15.85 7.89
C TRP A 199 2.55 15.25 7.96
N PRO A 200 1.58 15.92 8.62
CA PRO A 200 0.18 15.52 8.57
C PRO A 200 -0.41 15.79 7.18
N ALA A 201 -1.15 14.82 6.66
CA ALA A 201 -1.81 14.90 5.36
C ALA A 201 -3.10 15.74 5.45
N LEU A 202 -2.96 17.07 5.36
CA LEU A 202 -4.10 17.99 5.36
C LEU A 202 -4.73 18.10 3.97
N GLY A 203 -6.04 17.92 3.89
CA GLY A 203 -6.75 17.84 2.61
C GLY A 203 -6.48 16.52 1.89
N PRO A 204 -7.01 15.38 2.37
CA PRO A 204 -6.71 14.04 1.86
C PRO A 204 -6.87 13.86 0.36
N ALA A 205 -7.79 14.60 -0.27
CA ALA A 205 -8.00 14.56 -1.73
C ALA A 205 -6.79 15.04 -2.55
N LEU A 206 -5.86 15.77 -1.93
CA LEU A 206 -4.62 16.21 -2.54
C LEU A 206 -3.57 15.09 -2.61
N TYR A 207 -3.72 14.04 -1.81
CA TYR A 207 -2.85 12.87 -1.72
C TYR A 207 -3.46 11.74 -2.53
N ARG A 208 -3.30 11.82 -3.84
CA ARG A 208 -3.97 10.91 -4.76
C ARG A 208 -3.23 9.58 -4.79
N THR A 209 -3.95 8.50 -4.51
CA THR A 209 -3.45 7.14 -4.73
C THR A 209 -3.11 6.98 -6.23
N PRO A 210 -1.87 6.57 -6.56
CA PRO A 210 -1.40 6.51 -7.93
C PRO A 210 -1.89 5.24 -8.63
N TYR A 211 -3.20 5.14 -8.86
CA TYR A 211 -3.73 4.09 -9.74
C TYR A 211 -3.27 4.33 -11.18
N GLY A 212 -2.71 3.32 -11.84
CA GLY A 212 -2.10 3.52 -13.15
C GLY A 212 -1.39 2.29 -13.71
N GLY A 213 -0.39 2.53 -14.55
CA GLY A 213 0.48 1.49 -15.07
C GLY A 213 1.71 2.07 -15.77
N VAL A 214 2.45 1.25 -16.51
CA VAL A 214 3.66 1.68 -17.24
C VAL A 214 3.39 2.18 -18.66
N ASP A 215 2.14 2.05 -19.11
CA ASP A 215 1.65 2.50 -20.39
C ASP A 215 0.15 2.85 -20.31
N GLU A 216 -0.42 3.27 -21.44
CA GLU A 216 -1.83 3.68 -21.51
C GLU A 216 -2.79 2.50 -21.33
N GLU A 217 -2.41 1.30 -21.76
CA GLU A 217 -3.24 0.10 -21.65
C GLU A 217 -3.38 -0.34 -20.20
N SER A 218 -2.26 -0.49 -19.49
CA SER A 218 -2.21 -0.83 -18.07
C SER A 218 -2.86 0.26 -17.19
N ARG A 219 -2.62 1.55 -17.49
CA ARG A 219 -3.33 2.65 -16.82
C ARG A 219 -4.84 2.55 -17.02
N ALA A 220 -5.31 2.31 -18.25
CA ALA A 220 -6.73 2.20 -18.54
C ALA A 220 -7.37 0.98 -17.87
N ALA A 221 -6.64 -0.13 -17.78
CA ALA A 221 -7.14 -1.38 -17.18
C ALA A 221 -7.57 -1.22 -15.71
N VAL A 222 -6.84 -0.42 -14.93
CA VAL A 222 -7.18 -0.09 -13.54
C VAL A 222 -8.01 1.18 -13.40
N GLU A 223 -8.51 1.74 -14.52
CA GLU A 223 -9.17 3.05 -14.56
C GLU A 223 -8.34 4.14 -13.83
N GLY A 224 -7.03 4.05 -14.01
CA GLY A 224 -6.05 4.88 -13.33
C GLY A 224 -5.87 6.24 -13.99
N TRP A 225 -4.89 7.00 -13.53
CA TRP A 225 -4.56 8.32 -14.06
C TRP A 225 -3.05 8.57 -14.20
N VAL A 226 -2.23 7.64 -13.70
CA VAL A 226 -0.77 7.75 -13.69
C VAL A 226 -0.17 6.81 -14.73
N ILE A 227 0.84 7.31 -15.45
CA ILE A 227 1.79 6.48 -16.20
C ILE A 227 3.17 6.76 -15.63
N GLU A 228 3.92 5.72 -15.28
CA GLU A 228 5.28 5.82 -14.73
C GLU A 228 6.21 4.74 -15.30
N GLU A 229 7.49 4.88 -15.03
CA GLU A 229 8.48 3.89 -15.44
C GLU A 229 8.43 2.61 -14.56
N PRO A 230 8.84 1.45 -15.10
CA PRO A 230 9.07 0.25 -14.29
C PRO A 230 10.03 0.55 -13.12
N PRO A 231 9.82 -0.04 -11.93
CA PRO A 231 8.92 -1.16 -11.64
C PRO A 231 7.50 -0.76 -11.16
N PHE A 232 6.95 0.37 -11.58
CA PHE A 232 5.60 0.82 -11.15
C PHE A 232 4.49 -0.19 -11.49
N ILE A 233 3.72 -0.60 -10.47
CA ILE A 233 2.59 -1.54 -10.59
C ILE A 233 1.26 -0.80 -10.79
N GLY A 234 1.12 0.40 -10.20
CA GLY A 234 -0.08 1.23 -10.37
C GLY A 234 -1.31 0.77 -9.59
N MET A 235 -1.10 0.05 -8.48
CA MET A 235 -2.17 -0.34 -7.54
C MET A 235 -2.23 0.54 -6.29
N GLY A 236 -1.40 1.59 -6.19
CA GLY A 236 -1.35 2.49 -5.03
C GLY A 236 -0.36 2.09 -3.92
N LEU A 237 0.48 1.09 -4.19
CA LEU A 237 1.52 0.61 -3.29
C LEU A 237 2.88 0.79 -3.96
N VAL A 238 3.90 1.02 -3.13
CA VAL A 238 5.29 0.91 -3.55
C VAL A 238 5.52 -0.51 -4.10
N PRO A 239 6.25 -0.69 -5.22
CA PRO A 239 6.48 -2.00 -5.82
C PRO A 239 7.44 -2.84 -4.98
N ASN A 240 6.93 -3.38 -3.87
CA ASN A 240 7.65 -4.18 -2.91
C ASN A 240 6.79 -5.39 -2.51
N VAL A 241 7.32 -6.59 -2.69
CA VAL A 241 6.58 -7.83 -2.41
C VAL A 241 6.61 -8.25 -0.94
N ASP A 242 7.55 -7.70 -0.17
CA ASP A 242 7.76 -8.03 1.24
C ASP A 242 7.06 -7.03 2.18
N GLN A 243 6.71 -5.84 1.67
CA GLN A 243 6.14 -4.74 2.45
C GLN A 243 4.96 -4.13 1.72
N THR A 244 3.81 -4.05 2.40
CA THR A 244 2.64 -3.32 1.90
C THR A 244 2.75 -1.86 2.32
N ILE A 245 3.31 -1.02 1.45
CA ILE A 245 3.53 0.41 1.73
C ILE A 245 2.66 1.25 0.83
N ARG A 246 1.66 1.94 1.40
CA ARG A 246 0.80 2.85 0.63
C ARG A 246 1.57 4.08 0.19
N GLU A 247 1.45 4.41 -1.08
CA GLU A 247 2.04 5.60 -1.69
C GLU A 247 0.98 6.55 -2.22
N TYR A 248 1.34 7.83 -2.26
CA TYR A 248 0.51 8.92 -2.75
C TYR A 248 1.34 9.79 -3.66
N LYS A 249 0.75 10.22 -4.78
CA LYS A 249 1.36 11.20 -5.68
C LYS A 249 0.77 12.57 -5.39
N ILE A 250 1.65 13.50 -5.03
CA ILE A 250 1.30 14.87 -4.68
C ILE A 250 1.98 15.87 -5.62
N ASP A 251 1.36 17.03 -5.77
CA ASP A 251 1.85 18.10 -6.63
C ASP A 251 1.76 19.46 -5.91
N GLY A 252 2.92 19.96 -5.48
CA GLY A 252 3.10 21.33 -4.99
C GLY A 252 2.38 21.60 -3.67
N ILE A 253 2.33 20.62 -2.75
CA ILE A 253 1.64 20.78 -1.47
C ILE A 253 2.48 21.63 -0.53
N GLY A 254 1.93 22.75 -0.06
CA GLY A 254 2.55 23.55 0.99
C GLY A 254 2.65 22.77 2.30
N LEU A 255 3.80 22.86 2.97
CA LEU A 255 4.01 22.13 4.21
C LEU A 255 3.19 22.74 5.37
N PRO A 256 2.39 21.94 6.09
CA PRO A 256 1.66 22.42 7.25
C PRO A 256 2.59 22.70 8.43
N HIS A 257 2.14 23.55 9.36
CA HIS A 257 2.79 23.73 10.65
C HIS A 257 3.00 22.38 11.34
N GLY A 258 4.18 22.20 11.94
CA GLY A 258 4.57 20.95 12.60
C GLY A 258 5.14 19.89 11.64
N SER A 259 5.34 20.20 10.36
CA SER A 259 6.13 19.34 9.47
C SER A 259 7.56 19.21 9.99
N GLU A 260 8.15 18.04 9.89
CA GLU A 260 9.44 17.73 10.51
C GLU A 260 10.46 17.24 9.47
N ILE A 261 11.73 17.61 9.66
CA ILE A 261 12.86 16.92 9.04
C ILE A 261 13.49 16.04 10.11
N VAL A 262 13.49 14.75 9.85
CA VAL A 262 14.00 13.69 10.73
C VAL A 262 15.16 13.00 10.04
N GLU A 263 16.26 12.79 10.76
CA GLU A 263 17.32 11.89 10.33
C GLU A 263 17.08 10.51 10.97
N LEU A 264 16.96 9.47 10.15
CA LEU A 264 17.12 8.09 10.63
C LEU A 264 18.59 7.72 10.45
N ALA A 265 19.31 7.66 11.56
CA ALA A 265 20.74 7.42 11.56
C ALA A 265 21.09 5.93 11.43
N ALA A 266 22.36 5.65 11.15
CA ALA A 266 22.86 4.27 10.98
C ALA A 266 22.71 3.38 12.23
N ASP A 267 22.56 3.99 13.42
CA ASP A 267 22.26 3.30 14.68
C ASP A 267 20.77 2.95 14.85
N GLY A 268 19.93 3.35 13.88
CA GLY A 268 18.49 3.15 13.87
C GLY A 268 17.70 4.12 14.75
N VAL A 269 18.35 5.17 15.26
CA VAL A 269 17.68 6.20 16.07
C VAL A 269 17.20 7.34 15.16
N GLU A 270 15.93 7.68 15.28
CA GLU A 270 15.36 8.89 14.67
C GLU A 270 15.74 10.13 15.48
N ARG A 271 16.36 11.10 14.81
CA ARG A 271 16.74 12.39 15.35
C ARG A 271 16.00 13.49 14.61
N ARG A 272 15.09 14.18 15.30
CA ARG A 272 14.39 15.32 14.71
C ARG A 272 15.38 16.49 14.59
N ARG A 273 15.64 16.94 13.36
CA ARG A 273 16.63 17.98 13.04
C ARG A 273 16.00 19.36 12.92
N ALA A 274 14.78 19.43 12.41
CA ALA A 274 14.03 20.67 12.27
C ALA A 274 12.52 20.47 12.30
N VAL A 275 11.78 21.50 12.69
CA VAL A 275 10.32 21.57 12.63
C VAL A 275 9.90 22.85 11.92
N TYR A 276 8.97 22.76 10.98
CA TYR A 276 8.44 23.91 10.26
C TYR A 276 7.38 24.61 11.11
N ASP A 277 7.61 25.88 11.39
CA ASP A 277 6.65 26.76 12.04
C ASP A 277 5.91 27.56 10.95
N GLY A 278 4.67 27.14 10.67
CA GLY A 278 3.82 27.79 9.68
C GLY A 278 3.34 29.19 10.05
N ASP A 279 3.38 29.59 11.33
CA ASP A 279 3.03 30.95 11.74
C ASP A 279 4.20 31.91 11.51
N LEU A 280 5.42 31.42 11.67
CA LEU A 280 6.66 32.17 11.42
C LEU A 280 7.19 32.04 9.99
N GLY A 281 6.65 31.11 9.19
CA GLY A 281 7.11 30.83 7.83
C GLY A 281 8.57 30.37 7.77
N ARG A 282 9.05 29.60 8.77
CA ARG A 282 10.45 29.19 8.84
C ARG A 282 10.66 27.86 9.56
N TRP A 283 11.80 27.24 9.29
CA TRP A 283 12.28 26.08 10.03
C TRP A 283 12.92 26.47 11.36
N LEU A 284 12.55 25.75 12.42
CA LEU A 284 13.18 25.81 13.74
C LEU A 284 14.10 24.60 13.88
N PHE A 285 15.40 24.83 13.97
CA PHE A 285 16.39 23.77 14.15
C PHE A 285 16.40 23.27 15.60
N ILE A 286 16.59 21.96 15.74
CA ILE A 286 16.70 21.31 17.05
C ILE A 286 18.17 21.02 17.29
N GLU A 287 18.73 21.63 18.33
CA GLU A 287 20.05 21.29 18.83
C GLU A 287 19.94 20.00 19.67
N GLU A 288 20.77 19.01 19.35
CA GLU A 288 21.02 17.92 20.29
C GLU A 288 21.81 18.49 21.47
N ALA A 289 21.27 18.36 22.69
CA ALA A 289 22.05 18.63 23.88
C ALA A 289 23.21 17.64 23.89
N THR A 290 24.42 18.10 23.55
CA THR A 290 25.63 17.35 23.84
C THR A 290 25.65 17.09 25.33
N GLU A 291 25.48 15.83 25.73
CA GLU A 291 25.94 15.39 27.04
C GLU A 291 27.46 15.59 27.05
N GLU A 292 27.90 16.74 27.58
CA GLU A 292 29.27 16.95 27.99
C GLU A 292 29.56 15.90 29.08
N ALA A 293 30.21 14.81 28.68
CA ALA A 293 30.77 13.83 29.59
C ALA A 293 31.82 14.53 30.46
N GLY A 294 31.43 14.81 31.71
CA GLY A 294 32.32 15.20 32.81
C GLY A 294 33.06 14.01 33.42
#